data_AF-A0A1G0ZB16-F1
#
_entry.id   AF-A0A1G0ZB16-F1
#
_cell.length_a   1.000
_cell.length_b   1.000
_cell.length_c   1.000
_cell.angle_alpha   90.00
_cell.angle_beta   90.00
_cell.angle_gamma   90.00
#
_symmetry.space_group_name_H-M   'P 1'
#
loop_
_entity.id
_entity.type
_entity.pdbx_description
1 polymer ?
#
loop_
_entity_poly.entity_id
_entity_poly.type
_entity_poly.pdbx_seq_one_letter_code
_entity_poly.pdbx_strand_id
1 'polypeptide(L)'
;MNFKPAIFLIAIWASAILSGCLTSPGGIAPSTVPITSKDTYTIIKIDASASDGAVVVCGIPLKTCSAYDALQTVKQSYGADALINVTLENKTYWITLLPIVTYTKISIRGDAIKFNRGKAD
;
A
#
# COMPACT_ATOMS: atom_id res chain seq x y z
N MET A 1 8.66 -10.02 -50.49
CA MET A 1 8.04 -8.78 -49.98
C MET A 1 8.14 -8.76 -48.47
N ASN A 2 8.57 -7.62 -47.93
CA ASN A 2 9.01 -7.37 -46.55
C ASN A 2 7.85 -7.38 -45.54
N PHE A 3 7.67 -8.47 -44.77
CA PHE A 3 6.67 -8.56 -43.70
C PHE A 3 7.23 -8.35 -42.27
N LYS A 4 8.52 -8.03 -42.15
CA LYS A 4 9.24 -8.02 -40.86
C LYS A 4 9.05 -6.78 -39.95
N PRO A 5 8.81 -5.54 -40.42
CA PRO A 5 8.76 -4.38 -39.51
C PRO A 5 7.45 -4.31 -38.70
N ALA A 6 6.33 -4.74 -39.26
CA ALA A 6 5.03 -4.69 -38.60
C ALA A 6 4.95 -5.65 -37.39
N ILE A 7 5.49 -6.86 -37.54
CA ILE A 7 5.53 -7.85 -36.45
C ILE A 7 6.44 -7.37 -35.31
N PHE A 8 7.57 -6.73 -35.64
CA PHE A 8 8.48 -6.18 -34.64
C PHE A 8 7.83 -5.02 -33.85
N LEU A 9 7.10 -4.14 -34.53
CA LEU A 9 6.34 -3.07 -33.88
C LEU A 9 5.23 -3.64 -32.99
N ILE A 10 4.47 -4.64 -33.46
CA ILE A 10 3.42 -5.27 -32.66
C ILE A 10 4.01 -5.96 -31.41
N ALA A 11 5.18 -6.60 -31.53
CA ALA A 11 5.86 -7.22 -30.40
C ALA A 11 6.34 -6.20 -29.36
N ILE A 12 6.86 -5.05 -29.79
CA ILE A 12 7.25 -3.95 -28.90
C ILE A 12 6.02 -3.39 -28.19
N TRP A 13 4.92 -3.15 -28.93
CA TRP A 13 3.65 -2.70 -28.35
C TRP A 13 3.05 -3.71 -27.37
N ALA A 14 3.09 -5.00 -27.69
CA ALA A 14 2.64 -6.07 -26.79
C ALA A 14 3.46 -6.12 -25.50
N SER A 15 4.79 -5.95 -25.58
CA SER A 15 5.66 -5.92 -24.41
C SER A 15 5.43 -4.70 -23.51
N ALA A 16 5.08 -3.54 -24.09
CA ALA A 16 4.74 -2.34 -23.32
C ALA A 16 3.40 -2.43 -22.58
N ILE A 17 2.43 -3.21 -23.12
CA ILE A 17 1.14 -3.48 -22.44
C ILE A 17 1.36 -4.36 -21.20
N LEU A 18 2.34 -5.26 -21.23
CA LEU A 18 2.56 -6.25 -20.16
C LEU A 18 3.39 -5.70 -18.97
N SER A 19 4.00 -4.52 -19.07
CA SER A 19 4.88 -3.95 -18.03
C SER A 19 4.16 -3.07 -16.98
N GLY A 20 2.83 -2.98 -16.99
CA GLY A 20 2.07 -1.94 -16.28
C GLY A 20 1.86 -2.09 -14.76
N CYS A 21 2.68 -2.87 -14.04
CA CYS A 21 2.59 -2.99 -12.58
C CYS A 21 3.84 -2.41 -11.93
N LEU A 22 3.72 -1.21 -11.35
CA LEU A 22 4.76 -0.62 -10.53
C LEU A 22 4.43 -0.90 -9.07
N THR A 23 5.31 -1.65 -8.40
CA THR A 23 5.26 -1.80 -6.94
C THR A 23 6.39 -0.96 -6.35
N SER A 24 6.05 -0.04 -5.45
CA SER A 24 7.03 0.72 -4.70
C SER A 24 6.84 0.52 -3.19
N PRO A 25 7.93 0.37 -2.43
CA PRO A 25 7.83 0.47 -0.98
C PRO A 25 7.43 1.90 -0.65
N GLY A 26 6.47 2.08 0.27
CA GLY A 26 6.12 3.41 0.72
C GLY A 26 6.82 3.78 2.02
N GLY A 27 6.92 5.10 2.27
CA GLY A 27 7.61 5.63 3.44
C GLY A 27 6.87 5.31 4.73
N ILE A 28 7.61 4.81 5.73
CA ILE A 28 7.12 4.61 7.09
C ILE A 28 7.69 5.72 7.96
N ALA A 29 6.80 6.56 8.51
CA ALA A 29 7.18 7.57 9.48
C ALA A 29 7.40 6.93 10.87
N PRO A 30 8.28 7.48 11.71
CA PRO A 30 8.43 7.05 13.09
C PRO A 30 7.10 7.09 13.84
N SER A 31 6.87 6.12 14.74
CA SER A 31 5.65 6.07 15.56
C SER A 31 5.54 7.33 16.41
N THR A 32 4.39 8.00 16.32
CA THR A 32 4.02 9.09 17.23
C THR A 32 3.54 8.60 18.59
N VAL A 33 3.40 7.28 18.76
CA VAL A 33 3.11 6.63 20.05
C VAL A 33 4.36 5.86 20.48
N PRO A 34 5.23 6.46 21.32
CA PRO A 34 6.45 5.81 21.76
C PRO A 34 6.11 4.64 22.69
N ILE A 35 6.76 3.50 22.45
CA ILE A 35 6.78 2.38 23.41
C ILE A 35 7.86 2.74 24.43
N THR A 36 7.49 3.09 25.65
CA THR A 36 8.48 3.36 26.69
C THR A 36 8.91 2.05 27.35
N SER A 37 10.08 2.02 27.99
CA SER A 37 10.59 0.83 28.68
C SER A 37 9.71 0.37 29.85
N LYS A 38 8.71 1.16 30.25
CA LYS A 38 7.73 0.84 31.29
C LYS A 38 6.38 0.38 30.73
N ASP A 39 6.23 0.32 29.41
CA ASP A 39 5.00 -0.11 28.77
C ASP A 39 5.11 -1.57 28.36
N THR A 40 4.13 -2.37 28.78
CA THR A 40 3.90 -3.69 28.20
C THR A 40 2.84 -3.56 27.11
N TYR A 41 2.90 -4.42 26.10
CA TYR A 41 1.89 -4.48 25.04
C TYR A 41 1.46 -5.91 24.80
N THR A 42 0.24 -6.06 24.33
CA THR A 42 -0.30 -7.36 23.90
C THR A 42 -0.55 -7.30 22.41
N ILE A 43 -0.06 -8.30 21.68
CA ILE A 43 -0.36 -8.48 20.27
C ILE A 43 -1.80 -9.01 20.18
N ILE A 44 -2.68 -8.21 19.61
CA ILE A 44 -4.10 -8.58 19.45
C ILE A 44 -4.33 -9.30 18.13
N LYS A 45 -3.53 -9.00 17.10
CA LYS A 45 -3.60 -9.67 15.80
C LYS A 45 -2.24 -9.58 15.09
N ILE A 46 -1.75 -10.75 14.68
CA ILE A 46 -0.59 -10.89 13.79
C ILE A 46 -1.06 -10.70 12.34
N ASP A 47 -0.24 -10.01 11.53
CA ASP A 47 -0.51 -9.73 10.12
C ASP A 47 -1.86 -9.04 9.88
N ALA A 48 -2.17 -8.03 10.70
CA ALA A 48 -3.33 -7.17 10.49
C ALA A 48 -3.11 -6.30 9.25
N SER A 49 -4.05 -6.35 8.32
CA SER A 49 -3.93 -5.66 7.03
C SER A 49 -5.15 -4.83 6.68
N ALA A 50 -4.93 -3.67 6.08
CA ALA A 50 -5.96 -2.94 5.34
C ALA A 50 -5.32 -2.26 4.12
N SER A 51 -6.18 -1.84 3.21
CA SER A 51 -5.75 -1.14 2.00
C SER A 51 -6.69 -0.02 1.64
N ASP A 52 -6.14 1.03 1.05
CA ASP A 52 -6.91 2.09 0.43
C ASP A 52 -6.48 2.26 -1.03
N GLY A 53 -7.43 2.64 -1.87
CA GLY A 53 -7.28 2.66 -3.32
C GLY A 53 -7.71 3.99 -3.92
N ALA A 54 -6.95 4.45 -4.91
CA ALA A 54 -7.16 5.65 -5.69
C ALA A 54 -7.31 5.32 -7.18
N VAL A 55 -8.17 6.05 -7.87
CA VAL A 55 -8.28 6.01 -9.33
C VAL A 55 -7.85 7.37 -9.85
N VAL A 56 -6.92 7.37 -10.80
CA VAL A 56 -6.43 8.58 -11.47
C VAL A 56 -6.74 8.45 -12.96
N VAL A 57 -7.46 9.43 -13.49
CA VAL A 57 -7.83 9.50 -14.91
C VAL A 57 -7.15 10.70 -15.54
N CYS A 58 -6.35 10.48 -16.60
CA CYS A 58 -5.57 11.52 -17.29
C CYS A 58 -4.72 12.38 -16.34
N GLY A 59 -4.12 11.77 -15.32
CA GLY A 59 -3.33 12.47 -14.29
C GLY A 59 -4.16 13.19 -13.22
N ILE A 60 -5.49 13.20 -13.32
CA ILE A 60 -6.38 13.81 -12.33
C ILE A 60 -6.88 12.72 -11.37
N PRO A 61 -6.61 12.81 -10.06
CA PRO A 61 -7.13 11.85 -9.08
C PRO A 61 -8.64 12.03 -8.92
N LEU A 62 -9.43 11.01 -9.27
CA LEU A 62 -10.87 10.94 -8.97
C LEU A 62 -11.12 10.59 -7.51
N LYS A 63 -10.19 9.83 -6.92
CA LYS A 63 -10.16 9.49 -5.51
C LYS A 63 -8.71 9.51 -5.05
N THR A 64 -8.45 10.11 -3.90
CA THR A 64 -7.14 10.05 -3.24
C THR A 64 -7.02 8.77 -2.42
N CYS A 65 -5.79 8.26 -2.29
CA CYS A 65 -5.47 7.18 -1.38
C CYS A 65 -4.59 7.72 -0.26
N SER A 66 -4.86 7.28 0.97
CA SER A 66 -4.14 7.73 2.16
C SER A 66 -3.62 6.53 2.95
N ALA A 67 -2.30 6.50 3.16
CA ALA A 67 -1.69 5.56 4.09
C ALA A 67 -2.23 5.76 5.52
N TYR A 68 -2.55 7.00 5.89
CA TYR A 68 -3.10 7.31 7.20
C TYR A 68 -4.50 6.70 7.38
N ASP A 69 -5.35 6.78 6.35
CA ASP A 69 -6.72 6.26 6.41
C ASP A 69 -6.72 4.73 6.44
N ALA A 70 -5.84 4.10 5.65
CA ALA A 70 -5.61 2.66 5.72
C ALA A 70 -5.12 2.23 7.12
N LEU A 71 -4.19 2.97 7.73
CA LEU A 71 -3.67 2.69 9.08
C LEU A 71 -4.78 2.84 10.13
N GLN A 72 -5.57 3.91 10.05
CA GLN A 72 -6.67 4.16 10.96
C GLN A 72 -7.75 3.06 10.83
N THR A 73 -8.00 2.60 9.60
CA THR A 73 -8.91 1.48 9.34
C THR A 73 -8.42 0.21 10.04
N VAL A 74 -7.14 -0.17 9.90
CA VAL A 74 -6.60 -1.35 10.62
C VAL A 74 -6.77 -1.19 12.12
N LYS A 75 -6.39 -0.03 12.68
CA LYS A 75 -6.50 0.22 14.12
C LYS A 75 -7.93 0.09 14.62
N GLN A 76 -8.89 0.67 13.91
CA GLN A 76 -10.30 0.61 14.27
C GLN A 76 -10.89 -0.79 14.11
N SER A 77 -10.56 -1.51 13.03
CA SER A 77 -11.07 -2.85 12.77
C SER A 77 -10.67 -3.86 13.85
N TYR A 78 -9.46 -3.71 14.41
CA TYR A 78 -8.95 -4.63 15.44
C TYR A 78 -8.98 -4.04 16.85
N GLY A 79 -9.36 -2.78 17.05
CA GLY A 79 -9.30 -2.10 18.35
C GLY A 79 -7.87 -1.94 18.87
N ALA A 80 -6.92 -1.73 17.97
CA ALA A 80 -5.49 -1.59 18.25
C ALA A 80 -5.10 -0.14 18.59
N ASP A 81 -4.17 0.02 19.52
CA ASP A 81 -3.61 1.34 19.83
C ASP A 81 -2.48 1.72 18.87
N ALA A 82 -1.73 0.73 18.38
CA ALA A 82 -0.64 0.90 17.42
C ALA A 82 -0.43 -0.36 16.59
N LEU A 83 0.40 -0.25 15.55
CA LEU A 83 0.94 -1.38 14.81
C LEU A 83 2.46 -1.40 14.96
N ILE A 84 3.05 -2.59 15.08
CA ILE A 84 4.49 -2.84 15.02
C ILE A 84 4.82 -3.70 13.79
N ASN A 85 6.10 -3.79 13.42
CA ASN A 85 6.54 -4.54 12.24
C ASN A 85 5.78 -4.14 10.96
N VAL A 86 5.54 -2.84 10.81
CA VAL A 86 4.69 -2.32 9.73
C VAL A 86 5.42 -2.46 8.39
N THR A 87 4.70 -2.96 7.39
CA THR A 87 5.11 -2.97 5.99
C THR A 87 4.07 -2.20 5.18
N LEU A 88 4.54 -1.27 4.35
CA LEU A 88 3.70 -0.47 3.48
C LEU A 88 4.10 -0.68 2.03
N GLU A 89 3.17 -1.23 1.25
CA GLU A 89 3.33 -1.48 -0.19
C GLU A 89 2.40 -0.56 -0.97
N ASN A 90 2.94 0.09 -2.01
CA ASN A 90 2.13 0.79 -2.98
C ASN A 90 2.16 0.04 -4.31
N LYS A 91 0.99 -0.31 -4.83
CA LYS A 91 0.82 -1.01 -6.11
C LYS A 91 0.04 -0.14 -7.06
N THR A 92 0.67 0.26 -8.15
CA THR A 92 0.03 1.01 -9.22
C THR A 92 -0.16 0.10 -10.43
N TYR A 93 -1.42 -0.02 -10.84
CA TYR A 93 -1.89 -0.79 -11.98
C TYR A 93 -2.28 0.17 -13.10
N TRP A 94 -1.75 -0.05 -14.29
CA TRP A 94 -2.16 0.66 -15.49
C TRP A 94 -3.23 -0.15 -16.21
N ILE A 95 -4.42 0.42 -16.38
CA ILE A 95 -5.57 -0.27 -16.99
C ILE A 95 -5.53 -0.14 -18.52
N THR A 96 -4.77 0.81 -19.05
CA THR A 96 -4.64 1.09 -20.48
C THR A 96 -3.19 1.30 -20.93
N LEU A 97 -2.97 1.18 -22.24
CA LEU A 97 -1.65 1.28 -22.90
C LEU A 97 -1.02 2.67 -22.78
N LEU A 98 -1.87 3.69 -22.60
CA LEU A 98 -1.49 5.02 -22.16
C LEU A 98 -1.94 5.17 -20.69
N PRO A 99 -1.25 5.97 -19.85
CA PRO A 99 -1.64 6.22 -18.46
C PRO A 99 -2.90 7.11 -18.35
N ILE A 100 -3.93 6.78 -19.13
CA ILE A 100 -5.24 7.42 -19.13
C ILE A 100 -6.01 7.00 -17.90
N VAL A 101 -5.92 5.72 -17.50
CA VAL A 101 -6.55 5.24 -16.26
C VAL A 101 -5.53 4.44 -15.48
N THR A 102 -5.20 4.93 -14.28
CA THR A 102 -4.34 4.22 -13.34
C THR A 102 -5.09 3.98 -12.04
N TYR A 103 -4.89 2.80 -11.48
CA TYR A 103 -5.41 2.41 -10.18
C TYR A 103 -4.24 2.23 -9.24
N THR A 104 -4.19 3.00 -8.17
CA THR A 104 -3.14 2.94 -7.15
C THR A 104 -3.73 2.36 -5.88
N LYS A 105 -3.08 1.35 -5.30
CA LYS A 105 -3.49 0.68 -4.08
C LYS A 105 -2.36 0.73 -3.06
N ILE A 106 -2.62 1.36 -1.92
CA ILE A 106 -1.74 1.31 -0.76
C ILE A 106 -2.22 0.18 0.13
N SER A 107 -1.34 -0.76 0.45
CA SER A 107 -1.58 -1.84 1.40
C SER A 107 -0.67 -1.67 2.60
N ILE A 108 -1.26 -1.72 3.78
CA ILE A 108 -0.55 -1.71 5.06
C ILE A 108 -0.72 -3.07 5.71
N ARG A 109 0.38 -3.62 6.22
CA ARG A 109 0.42 -4.85 7.02
C ARG A 109 1.26 -4.60 8.27
N GLY A 110 0.92 -5.26 9.37
CA GLY A 110 1.73 -5.23 10.59
C GLY A 110 1.03 -5.93 11.73
N ASP A 111 1.72 -6.05 12.86
CA ASP A 111 1.14 -6.67 14.05
C ASP A 111 0.41 -5.60 14.84
N ALA A 112 -0.90 -5.78 15.00
CA ALA A 112 -1.74 -4.90 15.80
C ALA A 112 -1.47 -5.15 17.28
N ILE A 113 -1.21 -4.07 18.02
CA ILE A 113 -0.92 -4.12 19.45
C ILE A 113 -1.84 -3.22 20.26
N LYS A 114 -2.03 -3.60 21.52
CA LYS A 114 -2.72 -2.79 22.53
C LYS A 114 -1.79 -2.54 23.71
N PHE A 115 -1.74 -1.29 24.18
CA PHE A 115 -0.85 -0.93 25.28
C PHE A 115 -1.49 -1.27 26.63
N ASN A 116 -0.68 -1.86 27.51
CA ASN A 116 -0.96 -2.01 28.93
C ASN A 116 -0.13 -0.97 29.69
N ARG A 117 -0.60 0.28 29.71
CA ARG A 117 0.09 1.37 30.42
C ARG A 117 0.06 1.11 31.94
N GLY A 118 1.24 1.05 32.56
CA GLY A 118 1.36 0.92 34.02
C GLY A 118 1.43 -0.51 34.58
N LYS A 119 1.78 -1.51 33.76
CA LYS A 119 2.11 -2.88 34.20
C LYS A 119 3.55 -3.28 33.83
N ALA A 120 4.50 -2.38 34.08
CA ALA A 120 5.88 -2.80 34.17
C ALA A 120 6.10 -3.25 35.61
N ASP A 121 6.22 -4.57 35.77
CA ASP A 121 6.61 -5.21 37.01
C ASP A 121 8.05 -4.83 37.39
#